data_AF-A0A385EJM3-F1
#
_entry.id   AF-A0A385EJM3-F1
#
_cell.length_a   1.000
_cell.length_b   1.000
_cell.length_c   1.000
_cell.angle_alpha   90.00
_cell.angle_beta   90.00
_cell.angle_gamma   90.00
#
_symmetry.space_group_name_H-M   'P 1'
#
loop_
_entity.id
_entity.type
_entity.pdbx_description
1 polymer ?
#
loop_
_entity_poly.entity_id
_entity_poly.type
_entity_poly.pdbx_seq_one_letter_code
_entity_poly.pdbx_strand_id
1 'polypeptide(L)'
;NKVGIIGLLQSFADLLKLVIKFKNFYFQSRSYVGLFGVLLLIVLVVVYSFIYGSYYSVSYSSLSALWFLAASSISGYSLLCAGWGSYNSYSFLSSVRCAFGSVSFEACFMCVVIFCALCCCGYNLIDFYHSYWCSWLLFPLIYGLFLVCVLCETNRTPFDYGEAESE
;
A
#
# COMPACT_ATOMS: atom_id res chain seq x y z
N ASN A 1 1.98 27.77 -11.38
CA ASN A 1 0.87 28.39 -10.63
C ASN A 1 -0.25 28.92 -11.54
N LYS A 2 -0.81 28.10 -12.44
CA LYS A 2 -1.91 28.52 -13.34
C LYS A 2 -3.31 28.07 -12.87
N VAL A 3 -3.40 27.19 -11.88
CA VAL A 3 -4.64 26.53 -11.47
C VAL A 3 -4.94 26.89 -10.00
N GLY A 4 -5.66 27.99 -9.78
CA GLY A 4 -6.06 28.46 -8.44
C GLY A 4 -4.99 29.17 -7.61
N ILE A 5 -5.32 29.46 -6.34
CA ILE A 5 -4.42 30.07 -5.36
C ILE A 5 -3.36 29.01 -4.98
N ILE A 6 -2.10 29.22 -5.38
CA ILE A 6 -0.93 28.40 -5.01
C ILE A 6 -1.01 26.92 -5.49
N GLY A 7 -1.94 26.56 -6.38
CA GLY A 7 -2.07 25.19 -6.90
C GLY A 7 -2.84 24.23 -5.99
N LEU A 8 -3.46 24.72 -4.90
CA LEU A 8 -4.27 23.89 -4.00
C LEU A 8 -5.44 23.18 -4.71
N LEU A 9 -5.96 23.79 -5.77
CA LEU A 9 -7.07 23.26 -6.55
C LEU A 9 -6.63 22.23 -7.61
N GLN A 10 -5.33 21.93 -7.73
CA GLN A 10 -4.81 21.04 -8.76
C GLN A 10 -5.32 19.60 -8.60
N SER A 11 -5.27 19.03 -7.38
CA SER A 11 -5.73 17.67 -7.10
C SER A 11 -7.22 17.47 -7.40
N PHE A 12 -8.05 18.47 -7.05
CA PHE A 12 -9.48 18.47 -7.39
C PHE A 12 -9.72 18.57 -8.89
N ALA A 13 -8.94 19.39 -9.61
CA ALA A 13 -9.08 19.53 -11.06
C ALA A 13 -8.72 18.23 -11.80
N ASP A 14 -7.67 17.53 -11.38
CA ASP A 14 -7.29 16.25 -11.96
C ASP A 14 -8.31 15.15 -11.67
N LEU A 15 -8.88 15.12 -10.46
CA LEU A 15 -9.98 14.21 -10.12
C LEU A 15 -11.22 14.47 -11.00
N LEU A 16 -11.66 15.72 -11.10
CA LEU A 16 -12.80 16.10 -11.95
C LEU A 16 -12.56 15.72 -13.42
N LYS A 17 -11.34 15.97 -13.91
CA LYS A 17 -10.94 15.59 -15.28
C LYS A 17 -11.07 14.08 -15.50
N LEU A 18 -10.66 13.25 -14.54
CA LEU A 18 -10.78 11.80 -14.63
C LEU A 18 -12.24 11.32 -14.56
N VAL A 19 -13.09 11.97 -13.77
CA VAL A 19 -14.52 11.65 -13.65
C VAL A 19 -15.29 11.98 -14.93
N ILE A 20 -14.99 13.12 -15.56
CA ILE A 20 -15.68 13.57 -16.78
C ILE A 20 -15.22 12.78 -18.02
N LYS A 21 -13.99 12.23 -17.99
CA LYS A 21 -13.43 11.49 -19.13
C LYS A 21 -14.27 10.23 -19.41
N PHE A 22 -14.80 10.14 -20.62
CA PHE A 22 -15.57 8.99 -21.06
C PHE A 22 -14.71 7.71 -21.04
N LYS A 23 -15.17 6.69 -20.31
CA LYS A 23 -14.54 5.36 -20.30
C LYS A 23 -15.14 4.51 -21.41
N ASN A 24 -14.31 4.14 -22.39
CA ASN A 24 -14.69 3.23 -23.46
C ASN A 24 -14.36 1.79 -23.03
N PHE A 25 -15.35 1.04 -22.53
CA PHE A 25 -15.18 -0.37 -22.09
C PHE A 25 -15.22 -1.41 -23.23
N TYR A 26 -15.22 -0.95 -24.49
CA TYR A 26 -15.60 -1.78 -25.65
C TYR A 26 -14.68 -2.97 -25.97
N PHE A 27 -13.52 -3.10 -25.32
CA PHE A 27 -12.64 -4.24 -25.55
C PHE A 27 -12.51 -5.09 -24.28
N GLN A 28 -13.24 -6.21 -24.27
CA GLN A 28 -13.01 -7.44 -23.50
C GLN A 28 -13.61 -7.57 -22.08
N SER A 29 -14.11 -8.79 -21.80
CA SER A 29 -14.63 -9.26 -20.52
C SER A 29 -13.58 -9.27 -19.38
N ARG A 30 -12.28 -9.33 -19.71
CA ARG A 30 -11.20 -9.18 -18.70
C ARG A 30 -11.10 -7.77 -18.11
N SER A 31 -11.73 -6.76 -18.72
CA SER A 31 -11.79 -5.41 -18.14
C SER A 31 -12.48 -5.38 -16.77
N TYR A 32 -13.43 -6.29 -16.51
CA TYR A 32 -14.07 -6.43 -15.20
C TYR A 32 -13.10 -6.92 -14.10
N VAL A 33 -12.12 -7.76 -14.45
CA VAL A 33 -11.08 -8.20 -13.50
C VAL A 33 -10.17 -7.03 -13.12
N GLY A 34 -9.82 -6.19 -14.09
CA GLY A 34 -9.08 -4.96 -13.83
C GLY A 34 -9.85 -3.99 -12.94
N LEU A 35 -11.15 -3.82 -13.20
CA LEU A 35 -12.03 -3.01 -12.32
C LEU A 35 -12.11 -3.58 -10.90
N PHE A 36 -12.18 -4.90 -10.75
CA PHE A 36 -12.17 -5.55 -9.44
C PHE A 36 -10.84 -5.30 -8.70
N GLY A 37 -9.69 -5.36 -9.39
CA GLY A 37 -8.39 -4.99 -8.82
C GLY A 37 -8.36 -3.54 -8.30
N VAL A 38 -8.92 -2.60 -9.07
CA VAL A 38 -9.04 -1.19 -8.63
C VAL A 38 -9.98 -1.03 -7.44
N LEU A 39 -11.10 -1.77 -7.40
CA LEU A 39 -11.99 -1.77 -6.23
C LEU A 39 -11.30 -2.32 -4.98
N LEU A 40 -10.49 -3.38 -5.11
CA LEU A 40 -9.69 -3.91 -4.00
C LEU A 40 -8.72 -2.86 -3.45
N LEU A 41 -8.03 -2.10 -4.31
CA LEU A 41 -7.17 -1.00 -3.87
C LEU A 41 -7.93 0.06 -3.05
N ILE A 42 -9.15 0.41 -3.47
CA ILE A 42 -9.99 1.37 -2.72
C ILE A 42 -10.38 0.80 -1.36
N VAL A 43 -10.77 -0.48 -1.30
CA VAL A 43 -11.10 -1.15 -0.03
C VAL A 43 -9.89 -1.18 0.89
N LEU A 44 -8.68 -1.42 0.37
CA LEU A 44 -7.45 -1.39 1.17
C LEU A 44 -7.20 -0.03 1.82
N VAL A 45 -7.40 1.07 1.09
CA VAL A 45 -7.27 2.42 1.64
C VAL A 45 -8.25 2.66 2.79
N VAL A 46 -9.49 2.16 2.68
CA VAL A 46 -10.49 2.24 3.74
C VAL A 46 -10.07 1.42 4.96
N VAL A 47 -9.55 0.20 4.76
CA VAL A 47 -9.05 -0.67 5.84
C VAL A 47 -7.89 0.01 6.57
N TYR A 48 -6.91 0.56 5.84
CA TYR A 48 -5.81 1.30 6.45
C TYR A 48 -6.29 2.52 7.24
N SER A 49 -7.29 3.24 6.73
CA SER A 49 -7.88 4.38 7.44
C SER A 49 -8.58 3.95 8.74
N PHE A 50 -9.23 2.79 8.74
CA PHE A 50 -9.86 2.23 9.93
C PHE A 50 -8.83 1.77 10.96
N ILE A 51 -7.75 1.11 10.51
CA ILE A 51 -6.62 0.74 11.37
C ILE A 51 -6.01 1.99 12.00
N TYR A 52 -5.78 3.05 11.20
CA TYR A 52 -5.26 4.31 11.70
C TYR A 52 -6.21 4.97 12.71
N GLY A 53 -7.51 5.02 12.41
CA GLY A 53 -8.53 5.53 13.32
C GLY A 53 -8.59 4.75 14.64
N SER A 54 -8.39 3.42 14.58
CA SER A 54 -8.37 2.55 15.76
C SER A 54 -7.20 2.81 16.72
N TYR A 55 -6.11 3.43 16.27
CA TYR A 55 -5.03 3.85 17.18
C TYR A 55 -5.41 5.07 18.01
N TYR A 56 -6.20 6.00 17.43
CA TYR A 56 -6.63 7.22 18.12
C TYR A 56 -7.91 7.02 18.92
N SER A 57 -8.72 6.01 18.59
CA SER A 57 -9.86 5.62 19.40
C SER A 57 -9.43 4.63 20.49
N VAL A 58 -10.09 4.67 21.65
CA VAL A 58 -9.85 3.79 22.82
C VAL A 58 -10.25 2.31 22.54
N SER A 59 -10.71 1.99 21.33
CA SER A 59 -11.07 0.65 20.89
C SER A 59 -9.82 -0.13 20.45
N TYR A 60 -9.01 -0.52 21.43
CA TYR A 60 -7.76 -1.23 21.18
C TYR A 60 -8.01 -2.68 20.82
N SER A 61 -7.41 -3.12 19.70
CA SER A 61 -7.23 -4.54 19.43
C SER A 61 -5.84 -4.97 19.85
N SER A 62 -5.76 -6.04 20.66
CA SER A 62 -4.50 -6.63 21.15
C SER A 62 -3.53 -7.06 20.04
N LEU A 63 -4.04 -7.16 18.81
CA LEU A 63 -3.38 -7.73 17.63
C LEU A 63 -3.22 -6.68 16.51
N SER A 64 -3.20 -5.39 16.84
CA SER A 64 -3.20 -4.29 15.87
C SER A 64 -2.08 -4.37 14.81
N ALA A 65 -0.87 -4.80 15.18
CA ALA A 65 0.22 -5.00 14.22
C ALA A 65 -0.04 -6.15 13.23
N LEU A 66 -0.74 -7.21 13.66
CA LEU A 66 -1.10 -8.35 12.81
C LEU A 66 -2.22 -7.99 11.82
N TRP A 67 -3.17 -7.17 12.25
CA TRP A 67 -4.20 -6.63 11.34
C TRP A 67 -3.60 -5.79 10.21
N PHE A 68 -2.57 -5.00 10.52
CA PHE A 68 -1.83 -4.25 9.52
C PHE A 68 -1.14 -5.17 8.50
N LEU A 69 -0.46 -6.22 8.96
CA LEU A 69 0.16 -7.22 8.08
C LEU A 69 -0.85 -7.94 7.18
N ALA A 70 -2.00 -8.33 7.73
CA ALA A 70 -3.06 -8.97 6.97
C ALA A 70 -3.61 -8.05 5.88
N ALA A 71 -3.78 -6.75 6.16
CA ALA A 71 -4.20 -5.78 5.15
C ALA A 71 -3.17 -5.62 4.03
N SER A 72 -1.87 -5.54 4.36
CA SER A 72 -0.81 -5.42 3.35
C SER A 72 -0.73 -6.62 2.41
N SER A 73 -1.01 -7.84 2.89
CA SER A 73 -0.98 -9.06 2.05
C SER A 73 -1.92 -9.01 0.84
N ILE A 74 -3.01 -8.24 0.93
CA ILE A 74 -4.02 -8.14 -0.12
C ILE A 74 -3.58 -7.18 -1.25
N SER A 75 -2.62 -6.29 -0.99
CA SER A 75 -2.16 -5.28 -1.95
C SER A 75 -1.53 -5.90 -3.18
N GLY A 76 -0.67 -6.93 -3.01
CA GLY A 76 -0.04 -7.65 -4.13
C GLY A 76 -1.05 -8.31 -5.07
N TYR A 77 -2.12 -8.92 -4.53
CA TYR A 77 -3.19 -9.52 -5.33
C TYR A 77 -3.98 -8.48 -6.12
N SER A 78 -4.21 -7.30 -5.55
CA SER A 78 -4.93 -6.23 -6.24
C SER A 78 -4.17 -5.73 -7.48
N LEU A 79 -2.83 -5.65 -7.41
CA LEU A 79 -1.95 -5.31 -8.53
C LEU A 79 -1.97 -6.37 -9.64
N LEU A 80 -1.94 -7.65 -9.26
CA LEU A 80 -2.05 -8.75 -10.23
C LEU A 80 -3.39 -8.73 -10.97
N CYS A 81 -4.50 -8.52 -10.26
CA CYS A 81 -5.83 -8.43 -10.87
C CYS A 81 -5.92 -7.24 -11.84
N ALA A 82 -5.34 -6.09 -11.48
CA ALA A 82 -5.31 -4.91 -12.34
C ALA A 82 -4.53 -5.18 -13.66
N GLY A 83 -3.37 -5.82 -13.57
CA GLY A 83 -2.53 -6.14 -14.73
C GLY A 83 -3.03 -7.30 -15.58
N TRP A 84 -3.77 -8.26 -15.02
CA TRP A 84 -4.43 -9.30 -15.84
C TRP A 84 -5.63 -8.74 -16.61
N GLY A 85 -6.23 -7.65 -16.13
CA GLY A 85 -7.33 -6.98 -16.81
C GLY A 85 -6.93 -6.28 -18.11
N SER A 86 -5.65 -5.95 -18.29
CA SER A 86 -5.14 -5.28 -19.50
C SER A 86 -4.78 -6.31 -20.58
N TYR A 87 -5.33 -6.12 -21.78
CA TYR A 87 -5.15 -7.03 -22.91
C TYR A 87 -3.80 -6.77 -23.62
N ASN A 88 -2.68 -6.81 -22.88
CA ASN A 88 -1.33 -6.63 -23.44
C ASN A 88 -0.31 -7.44 -22.64
N SER A 89 0.52 -8.23 -23.34
CA SER A 89 1.58 -9.04 -22.74
C SER A 89 2.57 -8.20 -21.91
N TYR A 90 2.86 -6.97 -22.32
CA TYR A 90 3.76 -6.07 -21.59
C TYR A 90 3.20 -5.64 -20.23
N SER A 91 1.92 -5.26 -20.20
CA SER A 91 1.26 -4.82 -18.96
C SER A 91 1.09 -5.99 -17.98
N PHE A 92 0.78 -7.19 -18.49
CA PHE A 92 0.73 -8.39 -17.67
C PHE A 92 2.11 -8.70 -17.07
N LEU A 93 3.17 -8.71 -17.88
CA LEU A 93 4.52 -9.07 -17.44
C LEU A 93 5.08 -8.07 -16.41
N SER A 94 4.82 -6.78 -16.59
CA SER A 94 5.14 -5.74 -15.61
C SER A 94 4.38 -5.96 -14.29
N SER A 95 3.06 -6.20 -14.34
CA SER A 95 2.27 -6.42 -13.12
C SER A 95 2.72 -7.64 -12.30
N VAL A 96 3.13 -8.72 -12.98
CA VAL A 96 3.66 -9.92 -12.34
C VAL A 96 4.98 -9.61 -11.63
N ARG A 97 5.86 -8.81 -12.22
CA ARG A 97 7.12 -8.39 -11.59
C ARG A 97 6.87 -7.56 -10.32
N CYS A 98 5.98 -6.57 -10.40
CA CYS A 98 5.64 -5.74 -9.24
C CYS A 98 5.05 -6.57 -8.10
N ALA A 99 4.18 -7.54 -8.42
CA ALA A 99 3.58 -8.42 -7.42
C ALA A 99 4.59 -9.36 -6.74
N PHE A 100 5.56 -9.92 -7.49
CA PHE A 100 6.64 -10.69 -6.88
C PHE A 100 7.52 -9.84 -5.97
N GLY A 101 7.77 -8.58 -6.36
CA GLY A 101 8.43 -7.59 -5.53
C GLY A 101 7.68 -7.36 -4.22
N SER A 102 6.38 -7.04 -4.29
CA SER A 102 5.57 -6.76 -3.10
C SER A 102 5.54 -7.93 -2.12
N VAL A 103 5.37 -9.18 -2.61
CA VAL A 103 5.37 -10.38 -1.76
C VAL A 103 6.72 -10.61 -1.08
N SER A 104 7.82 -10.32 -1.78
CA SER A 104 9.17 -10.48 -1.21
C SER A 104 9.41 -9.48 -0.06
N PHE A 105 9.01 -8.22 -0.24
CA PHE A 105 9.13 -7.18 0.79
C PHE A 105 8.14 -7.37 1.94
N GLU A 106 6.97 -7.96 1.70
CA GLU A 106 6.02 -8.35 2.72
C GLU A 106 6.63 -9.38 3.68
N ALA A 107 7.31 -10.42 3.15
CA ALA A 107 7.99 -11.41 3.98
C ALA A 107 9.08 -10.76 4.86
N CYS A 108 9.87 -9.84 4.30
CA CYS A 108 10.83 -9.07 5.07
C CYS A 108 10.16 -8.24 6.17
N PHE A 109 9.03 -7.58 5.86
CA PHE A 109 8.28 -6.79 6.82
C PHE A 109 7.69 -7.63 7.95
N MET A 110 7.18 -8.84 7.66
CA MET A 110 6.75 -9.80 8.69
C MET A 110 7.88 -10.15 9.67
N CYS A 111 9.10 -10.42 9.17
CA CYS A 111 10.25 -10.69 10.04
C CYS A 111 10.56 -9.52 10.97
N VAL A 112 10.49 -8.29 10.47
CA VAL A 112 10.72 -7.07 11.27
C VAL A 112 9.66 -6.95 12.36
N VAL A 113 8.37 -7.10 12.02
CA VAL A 113 7.27 -7.02 13.00
C VAL A 113 7.39 -8.07 14.10
N ILE A 114 7.77 -9.31 13.75
CA ILE A 114 7.98 -10.38 14.73
C ILE A 114 9.15 -10.04 15.66
N PHE A 115 10.28 -9.54 15.11
CA PHE A 115 11.41 -9.10 15.92
C PHE A 115 11.02 -7.99 16.90
N CYS A 116 10.26 -7.00 16.44
CA CYS A 116 9.70 -5.94 17.29
C CYS A 116 8.81 -6.50 18.40
N ALA A 117 7.90 -7.43 18.06
CA ALA A 117 6.98 -8.04 19.02
C ALA A 117 7.70 -8.84 20.11
N LEU A 118 8.81 -9.52 19.77
CA LEU A 118 9.66 -10.21 20.74
C LEU A 118 10.33 -9.22 21.72
N CYS A 119 10.76 -8.04 21.25
CA CYS A 119 11.38 -7.03 22.11
C CYS A 119 10.39 -6.37 23.07
N CYS A 120 9.12 -6.22 22.67
CA CYS A 120 8.08 -5.55 23.47
C CYS A 120 7.10 -6.51 24.17
N CYS A 121 7.30 -7.83 24.02
CA CYS A 121 6.42 -8.88 24.56
C CYS A 121 4.93 -8.67 24.23
N GLY A 122 4.62 -8.13 23.06
CA GLY A 122 3.25 -7.80 22.67
C GLY A 122 3.13 -7.38 21.20
N TYR A 123 1.92 -7.54 20.64
CA TYR A 123 1.58 -7.15 19.26
C TYR A 123 0.80 -5.83 19.18
N ASN A 124 0.66 -5.14 20.32
CA ASN A 124 0.01 -3.86 20.44
C ASN A 124 0.95 -2.73 20.03
N LEU A 125 0.50 -1.90 19.10
CA LEU A 125 1.26 -0.73 18.66
C LEU A 125 1.43 0.35 19.75
N ILE A 126 0.57 0.36 20.77
CA ILE A 126 0.67 1.27 21.92
C ILE A 126 1.75 0.82 22.91
N ASP A 127 1.96 -0.48 23.07
CA ASP A 127 2.98 -1.01 23.97
C ASP A 127 4.40 -0.66 23.45
N PHE A 128 4.56 -0.49 22.13
CA PHE A 128 5.77 0.06 21.51
C PHE A 128 6.00 1.54 21.87
N TYR A 129 4.93 2.33 22.05
CA TYR A 129 5.05 3.74 22.43
C TYR A 129 5.50 3.90 23.89
N HIS A 130 5.05 3.01 24.78
CA HIS A 130 5.38 3.08 26.21
C HIS A 130 6.76 2.50 26.57
N SER A 131 7.38 1.69 25.72
CA SER A 131 8.68 1.04 25.97
C SER A 131 9.87 1.92 25.56
N TYR A 132 10.09 3.02 26.28
CA TYR A 132 11.08 4.06 25.97
C TYR A 132 12.52 3.56 25.72
N TRP A 133 12.99 2.55 26.46
CA TRP A 133 14.38 2.08 26.39
C TRP A 133 14.67 1.15 25.20
N CYS A 134 13.79 0.18 24.94
CA CYS A 134 13.91 -0.67 23.75
C CYS A 134 13.61 0.12 22.47
N SER A 135 12.62 1.01 22.52
CA SER A 135 12.23 1.85 21.38
C SER A 135 13.41 2.68 20.87
N TRP A 136 14.14 3.39 21.76
CA TRP A 136 15.22 4.29 21.35
C TRP A 136 16.36 3.63 20.57
N LEU A 137 16.80 2.43 20.99
CA LEU A 137 17.90 1.70 20.33
C LEU A 137 17.46 1.04 19.01
N LEU A 138 16.22 0.58 18.97
CA LEU A 138 15.68 -0.16 17.83
C LEU A 138 15.10 0.76 16.75
N PHE A 139 14.72 1.99 17.11
CA PHE A 139 14.08 2.96 16.22
C PHE A 139 14.83 3.22 14.90
N PRO A 140 16.13 3.53 14.87
CA PRO A 140 16.77 3.94 13.62
C PRO A 140 16.87 2.80 12.59
N LEU A 141 17.09 1.56 13.06
CA LEU A 141 17.18 0.39 12.19
C LEU A 141 15.80 -0.05 11.68
N ILE A 142 14.82 -0.15 12.59
CA ILE A 142 13.45 -0.53 12.21
C ILE A 142 12.83 0.52 11.30
N TYR A 143 13.05 1.80 11.59
CA TYR A 143 12.50 2.89 10.79
C TYR A 143 13.08 2.88 9.36
N GLY A 144 14.39 2.66 9.21
CA GLY A 144 15.01 2.52 7.89
C GLY A 144 14.44 1.35 7.08
N LEU A 145 14.34 0.16 7.69
CA LEU A 145 13.77 -1.02 7.06
C LEU A 145 12.28 -0.82 6.73
N PHE A 146 11.52 -0.21 7.64
CA PHE A 146 10.12 0.12 7.42
C PHE A 146 9.93 1.08 6.26
N LEU A 147 10.72 2.15 6.17
CA LEU A 147 10.67 3.09 5.06
C LEU A 147 10.94 2.40 3.72
N VAL A 148 11.95 1.52 3.67
CA VAL A 148 12.25 0.75 2.44
C VAL A 148 11.07 -0.15 2.09
N CYS A 149 10.49 -0.88 3.04
CA CYS A 149 9.32 -1.73 2.80
C CYS A 149 8.11 -0.92 2.28
N VAL A 150 7.82 0.24 2.87
CA VAL A 150 6.70 1.11 2.45
C VAL A 150 6.93 1.70 1.05
N LEU A 151 8.16 2.13 0.74
CA LEU A 151 8.52 2.63 -0.59
C LEU A 151 8.36 1.55 -1.66
N CYS A 152 8.78 0.31 -1.35
CA CYS A 152 8.60 -0.83 -2.23
C CYS A 152 7.12 -1.21 -2.41
N GLU A 153 6.34 -1.28 -1.33
CA GLU A 153 4.92 -1.65 -1.42
C GLU A 153 4.10 -0.62 -2.22
N THR A 154 4.45 0.66 -2.10
CA THR A 154 3.78 1.74 -2.84
C THR A 154 4.31 1.91 -4.28
N ASN A 155 5.26 1.07 -4.72
CA ASN A 155 5.94 1.15 -6.01
C ASN A 155 6.43 2.59 -6.33
N ARG A 156 6.86 3.33 -5.31
CA ARG A 156 7.36 4.70 -5.48
C ARG A 156 8.85 4.69 -5.79
N THR A 157 9.32 5.73 -6.48
CA THR A 157 10.75 5.93 -6.73
C THR A 157 11.53 5.84 -5.40
N PRO A 158 12.58 5.01 -5.32
CA PRO A 158 13.36 4.39 -6.40
C PRO A 158 12.92 2.98 -6.87
N PHE A 159 11.87 2.37 -6.30
CA PHE A 159 11.43 0.98 -6.59
C PHE A 159 10.26 0.89 -7.56
N ASP A 160 10.18 1.84 -8.48
CA ASP A 160 9.09 1.97 -9.44
C ASP A 160 9.39 1.20 -10.74
N TYR A 161 9.41 -0.13 -10.65
CA TYR A 161 9.64 -0.99 -11.81
C TYR A 161 8.42 -1.07 -12.74
N GLY A 162 7.23 -0.79 -12.22
CA GLY A 162 5.97 -0.92 -12.93
C GLY A 162 5.72 0.21 -13.90
N GLU A 163 5.90 1.46 -13.44
CA GLU A 163 5.60 2.64 -14.24
C GLU A 163 6.77 2.98 -15.17
N ALA A 164 8.02 2.93 -14.69
CA ALA A 164 9.20 3.32 -15.45
C ALA A 164 9.53 2.43 -16.68
N GLU A 165 9.10 1.17 -16.70
CA GLU A 165 9.29 0.26 -17.86
C GLU A 165 8.07 0.29 -18.82
N SER A 166 6.96 0.91 -18.40
CA SER A 166 5.73 1.00 -19.20
C SER A 166 5.60 2.29 -20.01
N GLU A 167 6.46 3.29 -19.73
CA GLU A 167 6.61 4.55 -20.48
C GLU A 167 7.44 4.39 -21.76
#